data_AF-A0A6N2DSC4-F1
#
_entry.id   AF-A0A6N2DSC4-F1
#
_cell.length_a   1.000
_cell.length_b   1.000
_cell.length_c   1.000
_cell.angle_alpha   90.00
_cell.angle_beta   90.00
_cell.angle_gamma   90.00
#
_symmetry.space_group_name_H-M   'P 1'
#
loop_
_entity.id
_entity.type
_entity.pdbx_description
1 polymer ?
#
loop_
_entity_poly.entity_id
_entity_poly.type
_entity_poly.pdbx_seq_one_letter_code
_entity_poly.pdbx_strand_id
1 'polypeptide(L)'
;MGGFLPVAALGAAQLGLQVRERKRLAKASGAARDAQARHEVALIRETERVRDRERQQRLAQALARQRARFAAAGVALDGSARSVLAGLAAEARQEAADARDLAQLRAGRVLDDAAWLRRRNLLETSSSLRRGAFALAERGIRRIPLLEF
;
A
#
# COMPACT_ATOMS: atom_id res chain seq x y z
N MET A 1 -23.50 -26.96 49.65
CA MET A 1 -24.07 -26.51 48.37
C MET A 1 -24.13 -24.97 48.39
N GLY A 2 -23.07 -24.29 47.97
CA GLY A 2 -22.97 -22.82 47.98
C GLY A 2 -22.34 -22.36 46.66
N GLY A 3 -23.03 -21.46 45.97
CA GLY A 3 -22.81 -21.14 44.55
C GLY A 3 -21.45 -20.51 44.27
N PHE A 4 -20.70 -21.15 43.37
CA PHE A 4 -19.35 -20.75 42.97
C PHE A 4 -19.30 -20.19 41.54
N LEU A 5 -20.31 -19.46 41.07
CA LEU A 5 -20.27 -18.87 39.73
C LEU A 5 -20.97 -17.50 39.67
N PRO A 6 -20.25 -16.40 39.99
CA PRO A 6 -20.50 -15.18 39.19
C PRO A 6 -19.23 -14.45 38.71
N VAL A 7 -18.09 -14.59 39.39
CA VAL A 7 -16.94 -13.68 39.15
C VAL A 7 -16.14 -14.05 37.90
N ALA A 8 -16.00 -15.35 37.58
CA ALA A 8 -15.31 -15.79 36.37
C ALA A 8 -16.10 -15.48 35.07
N ALA A 9 -17.43 -15.59 35.12
CA ALA A 9 -18.30 -15.30 33.98
C ALA A 9 -18.38 -13.79 33.68
N LEU A 10 -18.40 -12.94 34.72
CA LEU A 10 -18.37 -11.48 34.59
C LEU A 10 -17.05 -10.98 33.97
N GLY A 11 -15.91 -11.56 34.36
CA GLY A 11 -14.60 -11.22 33.78
C GLY A 11 -14.46 -11.63 32.31
N ALA A 12 -14.97 -12.80 31.92
CA ALA A 12 -14.97 -13.27 30.54
C ALA A 12 -15.87 -12.43 29.62
N ALA A 13 -17.03 -11.99 30.13
CA ALA A 13 -17.96 -11.12 29.39
C ALA A 13 -17.38 -9.71 29.14
N GLN A 14 -16.74 -9.10 30.14
CA GLN A 14 -16.07 -7.79 29.98
C GLN A 14 -14.91 -7.85 28.99
N LEU A 15 -14.12 -8.93 29.00
CA LEU A 15 -13.07 -9.13 28.00
C LEU A 15 -13.64 -9.35 26.59
N GLY A 16 -14.71 -10.14 26.45
CA GLY A 16 -15.36 -10.36 25.16
C GLY A 16 -15.86 -9.06 24.51
N LEU A 17 -16.40 -8.13 25.32
CA LEU A 17 -16.84 -6.81 24.85
C LEU A 17 -15.66 -5.90 24.46
N GLN A 18 -14.62 -5.80 25.29
CA GLN A 18 -13.44 -5.00 24.98
C GLN A 18 -12.69 -5.50 23.73
N VAL A 19 -12.68 -6.81 23.50
CA VAL A 19 -12.08 -7.42 22.31
C VAL A 19 -12.88 -7.10 21.06
N ARG A 20 -14.22 -7.12 21.15
CA ARG A 20 -15.09 -6.72 20.03
C ARG A 20 -14.91 -5.25 19.67
N GLU A 21 -14.82 -4.35 20.65
CA GLU A 21 -14.55 -2.93 20.41
C GLU A 21 -13.17 -2.70 19.79
N ARG A 22 -12.11 -3.29 20.35
CA ARG A 22 -10.76 -3.18 19.79
C ARG A 22 -10.67 -3.71 18.36
N LYS A 23 -11.35 -4.84 18.07
CA LYS A 23 -11.40 -5.40 16.71
C LYS A 23 -12.16 -4.49 15.75
N ARG A 24 -13.24 -3.83 16.20
CA ARG A 24 -13.96 -2.83 15.39
C ARG A 24 -13.11 -1.60 15.10
N LEU A 25 -12.41 -1.07 16.11
CA LEU A 25 -11.50 0.07 15.96
C LEU A 25 -10.33 -0.25 15.03
N ALA A 26 -9.70 -1.42 15.17
CA ALA A 26 -8.62 -1.87 14.30
C ALA A 26 -9.08 -2.11 12.85
N LYS A 27 -10.32 -2.59 12.66
CA LYS A 27 -10.91 -2.76 11.33
C LYS A 27 -11.25 -1.41 10.68
N ALA A 28 -11.79 -0.47 11.45
CA ALA A 28 -12.11 0.87 10.98
C ALA A 28 -10.84 1.66 10.59
N SER A 29 -9.80 1.60 11.43
CA SER A 29 -8.51 2.23 11.11
C SER A 29 -7.83 1.60 9.90
N GLY A 30 -7.88 0.27 9.77
CA GLY A 30 -7.40 -0.44 8.57
C GLY A 30 -8.14 -0.02 7.30
N ALA A 31 -9.47 0.03 7.34
CA ALA A 31 -10.28 0.46 6.19
C ALA A 31 -10.01 1.91 5.77
N ALA A 32 -9.80 2.82 6.72
CA ALA A 32 -9.44 4.20 6.42
C ALA A 32 -8.06 4.30 5.75
N ARG A 33 -7.07 3.52 6.22
CA ARG A 33 -5.73 3.46 5.61
C ARG A 33 -5.76 2.85 4.20
N ASP A 34 -6.57 1.82 3.99
CA ASP A 34 -6.75 1.22 2.67
C ASP A 34 -7.40 2.20 1.69
N ALA A 35 -8.36 3.00 2.14
CA ALA A 35 -8.98 4.05 1.35
C ALA A 35 -7.95 5.14 0.98
N GLN A 36 -7.10 5.54 1.93
CA GLN A 36 -5.99 6.47 1.67
C GLN A 36 -5.00 5.92 0.64
N ALA A 37 -4.56 4.66 0.80
CA ALA A 37 -3.65 4.02 -0.14
C ALA A 37 -4.24 3.95 -1.56
N ARG A 38 -5.52 3.63 -1.69
CA ARG A 38 -6.22 3.63 -2.98
C ARG A 38 -6.30 5.03 -3.60
N HIS A 39 -6.58 6.04 -2.78
CA HIS A 39 -6.62 7.42 -3.22
C HIS A 39 -5.23 7.88 -3.71
N GLU A 40 -4.18 7.56 -2.97
CA GLU A 40 -2.79 7.86 -3.36
C GLU A 40 -2.41 7.16 -4.67
N VAL A 41 -2.75 5.88 -4.83
CA VAL A 41 -2.56 5.16 -6.10
C VAL A 41 -3.34 5.80 -7.25
N ALA A 42 -4.56 6.28 -7.00
CA ALA A 42 -5.35 6.98 -8.00
C ALA A 42 -4.67 8.29 -8.44
N LEU A 43 -4.16 9.07 -7.48
CA LEU A 43 -3.38 10.29 -7.76
C LEU A 43 -2.10 10.00 -8.56
N ILE A 44 -1.36 8.96 -8.19
CA ILE A 44 -0.16 8.53 -8.94
C ILE A 44 -0.55 8.21 -10.39
N ARG A 45 -1.64 7.47 -10.61
CA ARG A 45 -2.10 7.12 -11.97
C ARG A 45 -2.56 8.34 -12.75
N GLU A 46 -3.24 9.28 -12.11
CA GLU A 46 -3.71 10.51 -12.75
C GLU A 46 -2.56 11.42 -13.15
N THR A 47 -1.62 11.67 -12.22
CA THR A 47 -0.43 12.48 -12.49
C THR A 47 0.43 11.88 -13.62
N GLU A 48 0.55 10.55 -13.69
CA GLU A 48 1.28 9.91 -14.79
C GLU A 48 0.57 10.03 -16.13
N ARG A 49 -0.76 10.03 -16.18
CA ARG A 49 -1.48 10.29 -17.45
C ARG A 49 -1.22 11.69 -17.97
N VAL A 50 -1.17 12.69 -17.09
CA VAL A 50 -0.85 14.08 -17.47
C VAL A 50 0.59 14.15 -18.00
N ARG A 51 1.54 13.58 -17.26
CA ARG A 51 2.95 13.52 -17.67
C ARG A 51 3.16 12.79 -18.99
N ASP A 52 2.43 11.70 -19.24
CA ASP A 52 2.46 10.97 -20.51
C ASP A 52 2.05 11.86 -21.69
N ARG A 53 0.99 12.66 -21.53
CA ARG A 53 0.55 13.62 -22.56
C ARG A 53 1.61 14.70 -22.79
N GLU A 54 2.18 15.25 -21.72
CA GLU A 54 3.24 16.25 -21.84
C GLU A 54 4.49 15.68 -22.52
N ARG A 55 4.90 14.45 -22.19
CA ARG A 55 6.02 13.74 -22.83
C ARG A 55 5.77 13.59 -24.34
N GLN A 56 4.57 13.15 -24.73
CA GLN A 56 4.20 13.02 -26.15
C GLN A 56 4.26 14.36 -26.89
N GLN A 57 3.75 15.43 -26.28
CA GLN A 57 3.80 16.77 -26.87
C GLN A 57 5.25 17.27 -27.03
N ARG A 58 6.09 17.08 -26.01
CA ARG A 58 7.51 17.45 -26.07
C ARG A 58 8.25 16.66 -27.16
N LEU A 59 7.97 15.37 -27.29
CA LEU A 59 8.54 14.53 -28.36
C LEU A 59 8.11 15.04 -29.74
N ALA A 60 6.83 15.34 -29.93
CA ALA A 60 6.32 15.87 -31.19
C ALA A 60 7.01 17.19 -31.56
N GLN A 61 7.19 18.09 -30.59
CA GLN A 61 7.91 19.35 -30.79
C GLN A 61 9.39 19.12 -31.11
N ALA A 62 10.07 18.19 -30.41
CA ALA A 62 11.47 17.87 -30.66
C ALA A 62 11.67 17.33 -32.09
N LEU A 63 10.82 16.38 -32.51
CA LEU A 63 10.86 15.84 -33.88
C LEU A 63 10.57 16.92 -34.92
N ALA A 64 9.60 17.79 -34.68
CA ALA A 64 9.29 18.91 -35.58
C ALA A 64 10.48 19.88 -35.71
N ARG A 65 11.11 20.24 -34.59
CA ARG A 65 12.32 21.08 -34.58
C ARG A 65 13.48 20.42 -35.33
N GLN A 66 13.68 19.12 -35.14
CA GLN A 66 14.75 18.39 -35.82
C GLN A 66 14.52 18.31 -37.33
N ARG A 67 13.27 18.06 -37.76
CA ARG A 67 12.87 18.12 -39.18
C ARG A 67 13.09 19.52 -39.77
N ALA A 68 12.72 20.58 -39.05
CA ALA A 68 12.96 21.95 -39.49
C ALA A 68 14.45 22.27 -39.64
N ARG A 69 15.30 21.76 -38.72
CA ARG A 69 16.76 21.89 -38.83
C ARG A 69 17.32 21.15 -40.03
N PHE A 70 16.87 19.93 -40.30
CA PHE A 70 17.29 19.19 -41.50
C PHE A 70 16.87 19.93 -42.78
N ALA A 71 15.64 20.42 -42.85
CA ALA A 71 15.17 21.21 -43.98
C ALA A 71 16.00 22.50 -44.18
N ALA A 72 16.30 23.23 -43.11
CA ALA A 72 17.13 24.44 -43.17
C ALA A 72 18.58 24.14 -43.59
N ALA A 73 19.09 22.96 -43.27
CA ALA A 73 20.42 22.51 -43.67
C ALA A 73 20.45 21.89 -45.08
N GLY A 74 19.33 21.84 -45.80
CA GLY A 74 19.23 21.19 -47.11
C GLY A 74 19.37 19.66 -47.06
N VAL A 75 19.24 19.06 -45.88
CA VAL A 75 19.34 17.62 -45.68
C VAL A 75 18.00 16.98 -46.03
N ALA A 76 18.00 16.10 -47.02
CA ALA A 76 16.84 15.29 -47.34
C ALA A 76 16.46 14.38 -46.16
N LEU A 77 15.16 14.12 -45.98
CA LEU A 77 14.65 13.25 -44.90
C LEU A 77 14.79 11.76 -45.26
N ASP A 78 15.92 11.38 -45.83
CA ASP A 78 16.27 10.02 -46.22
C ASP A 78 17.49 9.51 -45.42
N GLY A 79 17.77 8.21 -45.57
CA GLY A 79 18.90 7.52 -44.94
C GLY A 79 19.13 7.91 -43.47
N SER A 80 20.26 8.58 -43.24
CA SER A 80 20.76 8.97 -41.92
C SER A 80 19.86 9.96 -41.17
N ALA A 81 19.20 10.90 -41.86
CA ALA A 81 18.31 11.85 -41.19
C ALA A 81 17.06 11.13 -40.63
N ARG A 82 16.55 10.16 -41.38
CA ARG A 82 15.43 9.31 -40.95
C ARG A 82 15.82 8.39 -39.80
N SER A 83 17.02 7.81 -39.81
CA SER A 83 17.49 6.94 -38.71
C SER A 83 17.65 7.73 -37.40
N VAL A 84 18.16 8.96 -37.45
CA VAL A 84 18.26 9.83 -36.28
C VAL A 84 16.89 10.17 -35.69
N LEU A 85 15.91 10.54 -36.52
CA LEU A 85 14.54 10.79 -36.05
C LEU A 85 13.89 9.53 -35.48
N ALA A 86 14.15 8.37 -36.09
CA ALA A 86 13.65 7.09 -35.59
C ALA A 86 14.30 6.72 -34.25
N GLY A 87 15.60 6.96 -34.08
CA GLY A 87 16.33 6.76 -32.82
C GLY A 87 15.76 7.63 -31.69
N LEU A 88 15.57 8.93 -31.95
CA LEU A 88 14.91 9.86 -31.01
C LEU A 88 13.51 9.38 -30.59
N ALA A 89 12.72 8.89 -31.54
CA ALA A 89 11.41 8.35 -31.24
C ALA A 89 11.48 7.03 -30.45
N ALA A 90 12.47 6.18 -30.69
CA ALA A 90 12.67 4.94 -29.97
C ALA A 90 13.12 5.19 -28.53
N GLU A 91 14.10 6.08 -28.32
CA GLU A 91 14.59 6.48 -27.00
C GLU A 91 13.47 7.06 -26.14
N ALA A 92 12.65 7.97 -26.70
CA ALA A 92 11.51 8.54 -25.99
C ALA A 92 10.42 7.50 -25.65
N ARG A 93 10.25 6.46 -26.47
CA ARG A 93 9.33 5.35 -26.15
C ARG A 93 9.86 4.51 -25.00
N GLN A 94 11.16 4.26 -24.96
CA GLN A 94 11.80 3.50 -23.90
C GLN A 94 11.73 4.26 -22.58
N GLU A 95 12.05 5.55 -22.58
CA GLU A 95 11.90 6.41 -21.40
C GLU A 95 10.44 6.43 -20.88
N ALA A 96 9.46 6.46 -21.79
CA ALA A 96 8.05 6.39 -21.41
C ALA A 96 7.65 5.02 -20.82
N ALA A 97 8.24 3.92 -21.30
CA ALA A 97 8.03 2.59 -20.73
C ALA A 97 8.62 2.51 -19.31
N ASP A 98 9.88 2.92 -19.15
CA ASP A 98 10.57 2.93 -17.87
C ASP A 98 9.84 3.79 -16.83
N ALA A 99 9.32 4.94 -17.24
CA ALA A 99 8.52 5.82 -16.38
C ALA A 99 7.22 5.14 -15.90
N ARG A 100 6.54 4.39 -16.77
CA ARG A 100 5.34 3.63 -16.42
C ARG A 100 5.64 2.51 -15.45
N ASP A 101 6.71 1.77 -15.68
CA ASP A 101 7.13 0.68 -14.79
C ASP A 101 7.47 1.22 -13.41
N LEU A 102 8.20 2.34 -13.35
CA LEU A 102 8.53 3.01 -12.10
C LEU A 102 7.28 3.50 -11.37
N ALA A 103 6.29 4.04 -12.09
CA ALA A 103 5.01 4.44 -11.50
C ALA A 103 4.21 3.24 -10.96
N GLN A 104 4.22 2.11 -11.67
CA GLN A 104 3.61 0.87 -11.20
C GLN A 104 4.29 0.35 -9.93
N LEU A 105 5.62 0.38 -9.88
CA LEU A 105 6.38 0.00 -8.68
C LEU A 105 6.04 0.90 -7.48
N ARG A 106 5.94 2.22 -7.69
CA ARG A 106 5.52 3.16 -6.64
C ARG A 106 4.10 2.84 -6.14
N ALA A 107 3.15 2.64 -7.05
CA ALA A 107 1.79 2.27 -6.69
C ALA A 107 1.71 0.92 -5.95
N GLY A 108 2.52 -0.06 -6.37
CA GLY A 108 2.65 -1.35 -5.71
C GLY A 108 3.14 -1.22 -4.27
N ARG A 109 4.23 -0.46 -4.04
CA ARG A 109 4.76 -0.21 -2.69
C ARG A 109 3.71 0.39 -1.74
N VAL A 110 2.93 1.38 -2.20
CA VAL A 110 1.87 1.98 -1.38
C VAL A 110 0.84 0.94 -0.93
N LEU A 111 0.47 0.02 -1.82
CA LEU A 111 -0.47 -1.07 -1.52
C LEU A 111 0.16 -2.12 -0.59
N ASP A 112 1.42 -2.46 -0.81
CA ASP A 112 2.15 -3.43 0.01
C ASP A 112 2.35 -2.90 1.44
N ASP A 113 2.69 -1.62 1.60
CA ASP A 113 2.82 -0.95 2.89
C ASP A 113 1.48 -0.96 3.64
N ALA A 114 0.37 -0.65 2.95
CA ALA A 114 -0.96 -0.73 3.53
C ALA A 114 -1.32 -2.17 3.97
N ALA A 115 -0.97 -3.17 3.16
CA ALA A 115 -1.21 -4.58 3.48
C ALA A 115 -0.34 -5.06 4.67
N TRP A 116 0.92 -4.64 4.73
CA TRP A 116 1.83 -4.94 5.83
C TRP A 116 1.35 -4.35 7.15
N LEU A 117 0.95 -3.07 7.14
CA LEU A 117 0.39 -2.41 8.32
C LEU A 117 -0.89 -3.10 8.80
N ARG A 118 -1.76 -3.50 7.88
CA ARG A 118 -2.98 -4.25 8.20
C ARG A 118 -2.63 -5.57 8.89
N ARG A 119 -1.66 -6.31 8.36
CA ARG A 119 -1.21 -7.58 8.96
C ARG A 119 -0.63 -7.34 10.35
N ARG A 120 0.20 -6.30 10.54
CA ARG A 120 0.78 -5.94 11.84
C ARG A 120 -0.30 -5.61 12.88
N ASN A 121 -1.31 -4.82 12.52
CA ASN A 121 -2.43 -4.48 13.41
C ASN A 121 -3.22 -5.72 13.85
N LEU A 122 -3.43 -6.68 12.94
CA LEU A 122 -4.09 -7.95 13.26
C LEU A 122 -3.24 -8.81 14.20
N LEU A 123 -1.93 -8.88 13.97
CA LEU A 123 -1.00 -9.61 14.83
C LEU A 123 -0.91 -9.01 16.24
N GLU A 124 -0.86 -7.68 16.37
CA GLU A 124 -0.87 -6.98 17.66
C GLU A 124 -2.17 -7.23 18.44
N THR A 125 -3.30 -7.23 17.72
CA THR A 125 -4.59 -7.61 18.31
C THR A 125 -4.57 -9.06 18.79
N SER A 126 -3.97 -9.98 18.04
CA SER A 126 -3.88 -11.39 18.43
C SER A 126 -2.93 -11.64 19.62
N SER A 127 -1.81 -10.92 19.70
CA SER A 127 -0.82 -11.10 20.77
C SER A 127 -1.28 -10.50 22.09
N SER A 128 -2.01 -9.38 22.05
CA SER A 128 -2.65 -8.79 23.23
C SER A 128 -3.74 -9.71 23.81
N LEU A 129 -4.53 -10.35 22.95
CA LEU A 129 -5.50 -11.38 23.35
C LEU A 129 -4.84 -12.56 24.05
N ARG A 130 -3.78 -13.11 23.44
CA ARG A 130 -3.07 -14.28 23.98
C ARG A 130 -2.45 -13.97 25.35
N ARG A 131 -1.82 -12.81 25.52
CA ARG A 131 -1.26 -12.35 26.82
C ARG A 131 -2.34 -12.16 27.89
N GLY A 132 -3.49 -11.57 27.54
CA GLY A 132 -4.60 -11.42 28.49
C GLY A 132 -5.17 -12.76 28.95
N ALA A 133 -5.28 -13.74 28.04
CA ALA A 133 -5.72 -15.10 28.39
C ALA A 133 -4.74 -15.82 29.32
N PHE A 134 -3.42 -15.72 29.07
CA PHE A 134 -2.40 -16.30 29.95
C PHE A 134 -2.37 -15.67 31.35
N ALA A 135 -2.48 -14.33 31.44
CA ALA A 135 -2.52 -13.64 32.72
C ALA A 135 -3.74 -14.04 33.58
N LEU A 136 -4.87 -14.35 32.94
CA LEU A 136 -6.04 -14.89 33.63
C LEU A 136 -5.83 -16.34 34.09
N ALA A 137 -5.21 -17.18 33.26
CA ALA A 137 -4.89 -18.55 33.62
C ALA A 137 -3.93 -18.62 34.82
N GLU A 138 -2.87 -17.80 34.83
CA GLU A 138 -1.96 -17.70 35.99
C GLU A 138 -2.67 -17.23 37.26
N ARG A 139 -3.59 -16.26 37.14
CA ARG A 139 -4.34 -15.73 38.29
C ARG A 139 -5.37 -16.73 38.82
N GLY A 140 -5.91 -17.60 37.96
CA GLY A 140 -6.77 -18.72 38.34
C GLY A 140 -6.01 -19.82 39.07
N ILE A 141 -4.80 -20.15 38.60
CA ILE A 141 -3.95 -21.19 39.21
C ILE A 141 -3.39 -20.74 40.57
N ARG A 142 -2.95 -19.48 40.71
CA ARG A 142 -2.47 -18.95 42.01
C ARG A 142 -3.55 -18.79 43.09
N ARG A 143 -4.83 -18.96 42.76
CA ARG A 143 -5.96 -18.86 43.70
C ARG A 143 -6.50 -20.22 44.16
N ILE A 144 -5.88 -21.32 43.77
CA ILE A 144 -6.19 -22.64 44.34
C ILE A 144 -5.39 -22.73 45.65
N PRO A 145 -6.00 -22.57 46.84
CA PRO A 145 -5.33 -22.98 48.06
C PRO A 145 -5.10 -24.48 47.90
N LEU A 146 -3.84 -24.89 47.84
CA LEU A 146 -3.49 -26.28 48.09
C LEU A 146 -4.03 -26.57 49.49
N LEU A 147 -5.08 -27.39 49.56
CA LEU A 147 -5.52 -27.99 50.81
C LEU A 147 -4.34 -28.81 51.31
N GLU A 148 -3.56 -28.21 52.21
CA GLU A 148 -2.64 -28.94 53.07
C GLU A 148 -3.48 -29.97 53.85
N PHE A 149 -3.10 -31.23 53.70
CA PHE A 149 -3.62 -32.36 54.46
C PHE A 149 -3.13 -32.32 55.90
#